data_AF-A0A832IQJ2-F1
#
_entry.id   AF-A0A832IQJ2-F1
#
_cell.length_a   1.000
_cell.length_b   1.000
_cell.length_c   1.000
_cell.angle_alpha   90.00
_cell.angle_beta   90.00
_cell.angle_gamma   90.00
#
_symmetry.space_group_name_H-M   'P 1'
#
loop_
_entity.id
_entity.type
_entity.pdbx_description
1 polymer ?
#
loop_
_entity_poly.entity_id
_entity_poly.type
_entity_poly.pdbx_seq_one_letter_code
_entity_poly.pdbx_strand_id
1 'polypeptide(L)'
;MNPKLKKRFISSIDFLRKMDFFKNYSNLTSEEIFDKILNGEIDYAVNWEDRLWDTPQGVLLKERIEEHKERYMKKKIAEIDYELACFDTKRVLVQIWDIVIEEGIGMGLVKKLGRISRGFFQPTDVVEKMSEWKGEAPPALDLPPSLKPEEKWGYRFEVHFKFKGEERVIEIYTFHSFLNLDSATKKINKWIEDTGYQYYSFYPDHINYVLLSREEEKRMRRRGWTLYTPSDYG
;
A
#
# COMPACT_ATOMS: atom_id res chain seq x y z
N MET A 1 -8.60 4.41 -26.87
CA MET A 1 -7.57 3.43 -26.46
C MET A 1 -7.26 2.40 -27.54
N ASN A 2 -5.96 2.10 -27.73
CA ASN A 2 -5.47 1.04 -28.61
C ASN A 2 -5.95 -0.37 -28.15
N PRO A 3 -6.50 -1.24 -29.02
CA PRO A 3 -7.03 -2.55 -28.62
C PRO A 3 -6.01 -3.50 -27.98
N LYS A 4 -4.76 -3.51 -28.48
CA LYS A 4 -3.68 -4.33 -27.89
C LYS A 4 -3.37 -3.85 -26.48
N LEU A 5 -3.38 -2.54 -26.27
CA LEU A 5 -3.12 -1.97 -24.97
C LEU A 5 -4.27 -2.26 -23.99
N LYS A 6 -5.53 -2.06 -24.39
CA LYS A 6 -6.70 -2.43 -23.57
C LYS A 6 -6.62 -3.89 -23.12
N LYS A 7 -6.31 -4.82 -24.03
CA LYS A 7 -6.15 -6.25 -23.71
C LYS A 7 -5.11 -6.52 -22.61
N ARG A 8 -4.03 -5.74 -22.54
CA ARG A 8 -3.02 -5.88 -21.49
C ARG A 8 -3.59 -5.51 -20.12
N PHE A 9 -4.28 -4.37 -20.01
CA PHE A 9 -4.94 -3.96 -18.77
C PHE A 9 -6.01 -4.94 -18.32
N ILE A 10 -6.84 -5.45 -19.25
CA ILE A 10 -7.85 -6.47 -18.92
C ILE A 10 -7.18 -7.74 -18.39
N SER A 11 -6.10 -8.20 -19.04
CA SER A 11 -5.35 -9.37 -18.56
C SER A 11 -4.73 -9.16 -17.17
N SER A 12 -4.36 -7.93 -16.83
CA SER A 12 -3.86 -7.58 -15.49
C SER A 12 -4.98 -7.64 -14.45
N ILE A 13 -6.17 -7.10 -14.75
CA ILE A 13 -7.33 -7.22 -13.85
C ILE A 13 -7.75 -8.68 -13.69
N ASP A 14 -7.79 -9.47 -14.76
CA ASP A 14 -8.07 -10.91 -14.69
C ASP A 14 -7.10 -11.65 -13.75
N PHE A 15 -5.81 -11.31 -13.83
CA PHE A 15 -4.80 -11.88 -12.94
C PHE A 15 -5.05 -11.47 -11.48
N LEU A 16 -5.27 -10.19 -11.22
CA LEU A 16 -5.54 -9.67 -9.88
C LEU A 16 -6.81 -10.26 -9.26
N ARG A 17 -7.87 -10.45 -10.05
CA ARG A 17 -9.13 -11.06 -9.58
C ARG A 17 -8.95 -12.51 -9.14
N LYS A 18 -8.06 -13.27 -9.77
CA LYS A 18 -7.70 -14.64 -9.33
C LYS A 18 -6.97 -14.67 -7.98
N MET A 19 -6.61 -13.50 -7.47
CA MET A 19 -5.93 -13.25 -6.19
C MET A 19 -6.88 -12.51 -5.23
N ASP A 20 -8.19 -12.58 -5.50
CA ASP A 20 -9.27 -11.95 -4.76
C ASP A 20 -9.21 -10.40 -4.67
N PHE A 21 -8.49 -9.73 -5.57
CA PHE A 21 -8.66 -8.30 -5.79
C PHE A 21 -10.00 -8.03 -6.48
N PHE A 22 -10.53 -6.83 -6.27
CA PHE A 22 -11.81 -6.34 -6.74
C PHE A 22 -12.99 -7.22 -6.33
N LYS A 23 -12.90 -7.90 -5.18
CA LYS A 23 -13.94 -8.82 -4.69
C LYS A 23 -15.32 -8.14 -4.55
N ASN A 24 -15.34 -6.87 -4.16
CA ASN A 24 -16.56 -6.06 -4.08
C ASN A 24 -17.19 -5.76 -5.45
N TYR A 25 -16.45 -5.99 -6.53
CA TYR A 25 -16.88 -5.86 -7.92
C TYR A 25 -16.92 -7.22 -8.61
N SER A 26 -17.11 -8.31 -7.83
CA SER A 26 -17.13 -9.68 -8.35
C SER A 26 -18.26 -9.94 -9.35
N ASN A 27 -19.33 -9.13 -9.30
CA ASN A 27 -20.43 -9.12 -10.27
C ASN A 27 -20.08 -8.45 -11.61
N LEU A 28 -18.94 -7.77 -11.70
CA LEU A 28 -18.47 -7.12 -12.92
C LEU A 28 -17.44 -8.00 -13.65
N THR A 29 -17.38 -7.82 -14.96
CA THR A 29 -16.29 -8.31 -15.80
C THR A 29 -15.03 -7.47 -15.59
N SER A 30 -13.89 -8.00 -16.02
CA SER A 30 -12.62 -7.26 -15.92
C SER A 30 -12.58 -6.04 -16.82
N GLU A 31 -13.35 -6.06 -17.92
CA GLU A 31 -13.55 -4.91 -18.79
C GLU A 31 -14.39 -3.81 -18.11
N GLU A 32 -15.49 -4.17 -17.47
CA GLU A 32 -16.30 -3.22 -16.70
C GLU A 32 -15.53 -2.61 -15.53
N ILE A 33 -14.73 -3.39 -14.81
CA ILE A 33 -13.85 -2.87 -13.75
C ILE A 33 -12.86 -1.87 -14.32
N PHE A 34 -12.23 -2.19 -15.46
CA PHE A 34 -11.28 -1.31 -16.11
C PHE A 34 -11.93 0.02 -16.54
N ASP A 35 -13.08 -0.06 -17.20
CA ASP A 35 -13.78 1.14 -17.68
C ASP A 35 -14.24 2.01 -16.50
N LYS A 36 -14.70 1.41 -15.39
CA LYS A 36 -15.02 2.12 -14.14
C LYS A 36 -13.82 2.78 -13.49
N ILE A 37 -12.64 2.13 -13.51
CA ILE A 37 -11.38 2.76 -13.06
C ILE A 37 -11.12 4.00 -13.91
N LEU A 38 -11.13 3.89 -15.24
CA LEU A 38 -10.82 5.02 -16.13
C LEU A 38 -11.82 6.19 -16.04
N ASN A 39 -13.04 5.93 -15.57
CA ASN A 39 -14.07 6.93 -15.34
C ASN A 39 -14.01 7.54 -13.92
N GLY A 40 -13.09 7.07 -13.05
CA GLY A 40 -12.98 7.52 -11.66
C GLY A 40 -14.08 6.97 -10.73
N GLU A 41 -14.85 5.97 -11.16
CA GLU A 41 -15.89 5.32 -10.33
C GLU A 41 -15.30 4.31 -9.33
N ILE A 42 -14.15 3.72 -9.68
CA ILE A 42 -13.30 2.95 -8.78
C ILE A 42 -12.00 3.73 -8.68
N ASP A 43 -11.75 4.33 -7.52
CA ASP A 43 -10.64 5.25 -7.36
C ASP A 43 -10.05 5.18 -5.95
N TYR A 44 -8.74 5.37 -5.86
CA TYR A 44 -8.02 5.39 -4.59
C TYR A 44 -7.71 6.81 -4.09
N ALA A 45 -7.86 7.84 -4.92
CA ALA A 45 -7.86 9.23 -4.46
C ALA A 45 -9.18 9.62 -3.78
N VAL A 46 -10.30 8.99 -4.17
CA VAL A 46 -11.63 9.24 -3.58
C VAL A 46 -11.82 8.50 -2.24
N ASN A 47 -11.04 7.42 -2.02
CA ASN A 47 -10.94 6.76 -0.72
C ASN A 47 -9.83 7.42 0.10
N TRP A 48 -10.05 8.60 0.70
CA TRP A 48 -9.68 8.78 2.11
C TRP A 48 -10.09 10.13 2.67
N GLU A 49 -10.32 10.06 3.97
CA GLU A 49 -10.28 11.09 5.02
C GLU A 49 -9.08 12.08 4.92
N ASP A 50 -8.18 11.94 3.93
CA ASP A 50 -6.92 12.68 3.80
C ASP A 50 -6.97 13.85 2.78
N ARG A 51 -8.03 14.00 1.97
CA ARG A 51 -8.25 15.13 1.00
C ARG A 51 -7.03 15.52 0.14
N LEU A 52 -6.22 14.56 -0.31
CA LEU A 52 -4.92 14.85 -0.93
C LEU A 52 -4.98 15.27 -2.41
N TRP A 53 -6.04 14.93 -3.16
CA TRP A 53 -6.10 15.22 -4.60
C TRP A 53 -7.51 15.60 -5.06
N ASP A 54 -7.62 16.67 -5.84
CA ASP A 54 -8.90 17.13 -6.43
C ASP A 54 -9.32 16.30 -7.65
N THR A 55 -8.39 15.56 -8.28
CA THR A 55 -8.65 14.78 -9.50
C THR A 55 -8.59 13.27 -9.24
N PRO A 56 -9.62 12.49 -9.65
CA PRO A 56 -9.58 11.03 -9.57
C PRO A 56 -8.40 10.43 -10.33
N GLN A 57 -7.66 9.52 -9.70
CA GLN A 57 -6.46 8.91 -10.27
C GLN A 57 -6.75 8.03 -11.48
N GLY A 58 -7.97 7.50 -11.59
CA GLY A 58 -8.44 6.75 -12.74
C GLY A 58 -8.56 7.61 -14.01
N VAL A 59 -8.99 8.87 -13.86
CA VAL A 59 -9.03 9.85 -14.94
C VAL A 59 -7.62 10.23 -15.37
N LEU A 60 -6.73 10.49 -14.41
CA LEU A 60 -5.31 10.76 -14.69
C LEU A 60 -4.63 9.56 -15.37
N LEU A 61 -4.97 8.32 -14.97
CA LEU A 61 -4.48 7.12 -15.64
C LEU A 61 -4.93 7.06 -17.10
N LYS A 62 -6.19 7.39 -17.39
CA LYS A 62 -6.71 7.44 -18.76
C LYS A 62 -5.91 8.42 -19.63
N GLU A 63 -5.64 9.61 -19.10
CA GLU A 63 -4.82 10.64 -19.78
C GLU A 63 -3.40 10.14 -20.03
N ARG A 64 -2.71 9.62 -19.00
CA ARG A 64 -1.35 9.06 -19.12
C ARG A 64 -1.28 7.92 -20.14
N ILE A 65 -2.29 7.05 -20.20
CA ILE A 65 -2.35 5.96 -21.18
C ILE A 65 -2.43 6.52 -22.61
N GLU A 66 -3.22 7.57 -22.83
CA GLU A 66 -3.41 8.15 -24.15
C GLU A 66 -2.19 8.98 -24.60
N GLU A 67 -1.53 9.69 -23.68
CA GLU A 67 -0.32 10.48 -23.94
C GLU A 67 0.94 9.61 -24.11
N HIS A 68 1.04 8.52 -23.35
CA HIS A 68 2.25 7.70 -23.28
C HIS A 68 2.03 6.26 -23.78
N LYS A 69 1.21 6.11 -24.82
CA LYS A 69 0.86 4.80 -25.43
C LYS A 69 2.06 3.88 -25.65
N GLU A 70 3.14 4.38 -26.23
CA GLU A 70 4.33 3.59 -26.52
C GLU A 70 5.05 3.12 -25.25
N ARG A 71 5.10 3.96 -24.21
CA ARG A 71 5.67 3.60 -22.91
C ARG A 71 4.86 2.47 -22.29
N TYR A 72 3.54 2.58 -22.28
CA TYR A 72 2.65 1.55 -21.75
C TYR A 72 2.70 0.24 -22.57
N MET A 73 2.94 0.33 -23.87
CA MET A 73 3.20 -0.84 -24.71
C MET A 73 4.54 -1.52 -24.41
N LYS A 74 5.52 -0.79 -23.85
CA LYS A 74 6.86 -1.32 -23.48
C LYS A 74 6.96 -1.76 -22.02
N LYS A 75 6.08 -1.27 -21.12
CA LYS A 75 6.04 -1.68 -19.71
C LYS A 75 5.99 -3.20 -19.59
N LYS A 76 6.59 -3.76 -18.55
CA LYS A 76 6.36 -5.15 -18.16
C LYS A 76 4.92 -5.29 -17.66
N ILE A 77 4.37 -6.49 -17.75
CA ILE A 77 2.98 -6.72 -17.34
C ILE A 77 2.79 -6.53 -15.83
N ALA A 78 3.78 -6.88 -15.01
CA ALA A 78 3.77 -6.64 -13.57
C ALA A 78 3.68 -5.14 -13.22
N GLU A 79 4.25 -4.25 -14.04
CA GLU A 79 4.13 -2.80 -13.82
C GLU A 79 2.68 -2.32 -14.00
N ILE A 80 1.96 -2.89 -14.97
CA ILE A 80 0.53 -2.64 -15.17
C ILE A 80 -0.28 -3.25 -14.02
N ASP A 81 0.09 -4.46 -13.58
CA ASP A 81 -0.55 -5.11 -12.44
C ASP A 81 -0.43 -4.23 -11.17
N TYR A 82 0.73 -3.61 -10.92
CA TYR A 82 0.92 -2.71 -9.77
C TYR A 82 -0.01 -1.50 -9.82
N GLU A 83 -0.04 -0.79 -10.95
CA GLU A 83 -0.88 0.41 -11.12
C GLU A 83 -2.36 0.09 -10.88
N LEU A 84 -2.83 -1.05 -11.41
CA LEU A 84 -4.23 -1.45 -11.26
C LEU A 84 -4.55 -1.94 -9.85
N ALA A 85 -3.62 -2.64 -9.19
CA ALA A 85 -3.84 -3.14 -7.82
C ALA A 85 -4.13 -2.01 -6.81
N CYS A 86 -3.52 -0.84 -6.98
CA CYS A 86 -3.72 0.32 -6.10
C CYS A 86 -5.17 0.83 -6.09
N PHE A 87 -5.97 0.57 -7.13
CA PHE A 87 -7.39 0.93 -7.19
C PHE A 87 -8.27 0.08 -6.26
N ASP A 88 -7.79 -1.07 -5.79
CA ASP A 88 -8.46 -1.84 -4.75
C ASP A 88 -7.94 -1.43 -3.36
N THR A 89 -8.46 -0.34 -2.83
CA THR A 89 -8.09 0.17 -1.50
C THR A 89 -8.51 -0.75 -0.34
N LYS A 90 -9.33 -1.77 -0.59
CA LYS A 90 -9.64 -2.82 0.39
C LYS A 90 -8.55 -3.90 0.42
N ARG A 91 -7.66 -3.93 -0.56
CA ARG A 91 -6.53 -4.87 -0.67
C ARG A 91 -5.17 -4.22 -0.58
N VAL A 92 -5.05 -2.98 -1.02
CA VAL A 92 -3.80 -2.23 -1.03
C VAL A 92 -3.90 -1.01 -0.15
N LEU A 93 -2.90 -0.82 0.69
CA LEU A 93 -2.63 0.45 1.34
C LEU A 93 -1.60 1.19 0.48
N VAL A 94 -2.02 2.29 -0.12
CA VAL A 94 -1.15 3.21 -0.86
C VAL A 94 -0.65 4.27 0.11
N GLN A 95 0.66 4.36 0.36
CA GLN A 95 1.24 5.47 1.12
C GLN A 95 1.86 6.51 0.19
N ILE A 96 1.43 7.76 0.36
CA ILE A 96 1.90 8.89 -0.44
C ILE A 96 3.06 9.59 0.30
N TRP A 97 3.97 10.21 -0.46
CA TRP A 97 5.16 10.89 0.05
C TRP A 97 4.90 12.30 0.60
N ASP A 98 3.68 12.81 0.48
CA ASP A 98 3.28 14.18 0.83
C ASP A 98 2.13 14.16 1.86
N ILE A 99 2.40 13.56 3.01
CA ILE A 99 1.45 13.52 4.12
C ILE A 99 1.49 14.83 4.92
N VAL A 100 0.34 15.28 5.36
CA VAL A 100 0.25 16.26 6.44
C VAL A 100 0.43 15.49 7.75
N ILE A 101 1.47 15.84 8.51
CA ILE A 101 1.77 15.18 9.78
C ILE A 101 0.92 15.81 10.88
N GLU A 102 -0.05 15.05 11.40
CA GLU A 102 -0.95 15.45 12.48
C GLU A 102 -1.26 14.29 13.44
N GLU A 103 -1.81 14.61 14.61
CA GLU A 103 -2.28 13.60 15.57
C GLU A 103 -3.38 12.73 14.95
N GLY A 104 -3.28 11.42 15.16
CA GLY A 104 -4.22 10.41 14.68
C GLY A 104 -3.80 9.70 13.39
N ILE A 105 -2.73 10.16 12.70
CA ILE A 105 -2.28 9.55 11.44
C ILE A 105 -1.79 8.11 11.61
N GLY A 106 -1.07 7.81 12.69
CA GLY A 106 -0.61 6.46 13.03
C GLY A 106 -1.78 5.53 13.38
N MET A 107 -2.75 6.00 14.17
CA MET A 107 -4.01 5.29 14.41
C MET A 107 -4.73 5.00 13.09
N GLY A 108 -4.81 6.00 12.21
CA GLY A 108 -5.35 5.88 10.86
C GLY A 108 -4.66 4.72 10.13
N LEU A 109 -3.34 4.75 10.00
CA LEU A 109 -2.56 3.69 9.34
C LEU A 109 -2.79 2.30 9.93
N VAL A 110 -2.85 2.16 11.26
CA VAL A 110 -3.16 0.87 11.91
C VAL A 110 -4.54 0.36 11.52
N LYS A 111 -5.55 1.23 11.50
CA LYS A 111 -6.89 0.88 11.01
C LYS A 111 -6.88 0.51 9.53
N LYS A 112 -6.11 1.22 8.70
CA LYS A 112 -5.94 0.93 7.26
C LYS A 112 -5.27 -0.44 7.03
N LEU A 113 -4.22 -0.77 7.79
CA LEU A 113 -3.60 -2.09 7.79
C LEU A 113 -4.61 -3.17 8.20
N GLY A 114 -5.37 -2.94 9.28
CA GLY A 114 -6.44 -3.83 9.71
C GLY A 114 -7.50 -4.05 8.65
N ARG A 115 -7.87 -3.01 7.89
CA ARG A 115 -8.82 -3.10 6.77
C ARG A 115 -8.34 -4.02 5.67
N ILE A 116 -7.07 -3.91 5.25
CA ILE A 116 -6.52 -4.77 4.18
C ILE A 116 -6.13 -6.17 4.68
N SER A 117 -6.23 -6.42 5.99
CA SER A 117 -5.79 -7.66 6.62
C SER A 117 -6.67 -8.89 6.35
N ARG A 118 -7.79 -8.74 5.63
CA ARG A 118 -8.81 -9.79 5.45
C ARG A 118 -9.39 -10.32 6.78
N GLY A 119 -9.28 -9.56 7.86
CA GLY A 119 -9.74 -9.94 9.20
C GLY A 119 -8.70 -10.63 10.06
N PHE A 120 -7.48 -10.88 9.56
CA PHE A 120 -6.40 -11.48 10.34
C PHE A 120 -5.77 -10.53 11.34
N PHE A 121 -5.85 -9.22 11.08
CA PHE A 121 -5.42 -8.17 11.99
C PHE A 121 -6.59 -7.21 12.24
N GLN A 122 -7.22 -7.32 13.42
CA GLN A 122 -8.36 -6.49 13.82
C GLN A 122 -8.04 -5.79 15.14
N PRO A 123 -7.30 -4.66 15.10
CA PRO A 123 -6.97 -3.91 16.29
C PRO A 123 -8.22 -3.20 16.84
N THR A 124 -8.39 -3.23 18.16
CA THR A 124 -9.44 -2.50 18.89
C THR A 124 -8.81 -1.55 19.92
N ASP A 125 -9.60 -0.64 20.47
CA ASP A 125 -9.14 0.35 21.47
C ASP A 125 -7.87 1.10 21.02
N VAL A 126 -7.83 1.49 19.74
CA VAL A 126 -6.65 2.11 19.15
C VAL A 126 -6.50 3.54 19.65
N VAL A 127 -5.39 3.81 20.32
CA VAL A 127 -5.01 5.13 20.85
C VAL A 127 -3.62 5.46 20.35
N GLU A 128 -3.39 6.72 20.01
CA GLU A 128 -2.10 7.21 19.55
C GLU A 128 -1.53 8.24 20.52
N LYS A 129 -0.20 8.21 20.67
CA LYS A 129 0.58 9.30 21.22
C LYS A 129 1.62 9.75 20.20
N MET A 130 1.53 11.02 19.82
CA MET A 130 2.49 11.67 18.92
C MET A 130 3.57 12.37 19.74
N SER A 131 4.82 12.30 19.29
CA SER A 131 5.94 13.02 19.89
C SER A 131 6.96 13.45 18.83
N GLU A 132 7.61 14.59 19.06
CA GLU A 132 8.79 14.96 18.26
C GLU A 132 9.89 13.92 18.49
N TRP A 133 10.55 13.49 17.41
CA TRP A 133 11.63 12.52 17.50
C TRP A 133 12.96 13.18 17.14
N LYS A 134 13.86 13.23 18.12
CA LYS A 134 15.18 13.89 18.05
C LYS A 134 16.34 12.91 18.31
N GLY A 135 16.14 11.63 17.99
CA GLY A 135 17.13 10.56 18.22
C GLY A 135 18.04 10.28 17.03
N GLU A 136 19.04 9.41 17.21
CA GLU A 136 19.77 8.76 16.11
C GLU A 136 18.79 7.99 15.23
N ALA A 137 19.04 7.91 13.90
CA ALA A 137 18.26 7.11 12.95
C ALA A 137 17.76 5.80 13.60
N PRO A 138 16.49 5.36 13.40
CA PRO A 138 16.08 4.10 13.98
C PRO A 138 16.99 3.01 13.41
N PRO A 139 17.37 1.98 14.18
CA PRO A 139 18.32 0.94 13.76
C PRO A 139 17.81 0.02 12.62
N ALA A 140 16.86 0.47 11.80
CA ALA A 140 16.32 -0.22 10.63
C ALA A 140 16.30 0.66 9.36
N LEU A 141 16.76 1.91 9.44
CA LEU A 141 16.96 2.76 8.27
C LEU A 141 18.44 2.72 7.92
N ASP A 142 18.84 1.70 7.16
CA ASP A 142 20.14 1.56 6.53
C ASP A 142 20.29 2.60 5.39
N LEU A 143 20.16 3.88 5.77
CA LEU A 143 20.20 5.00 4.84
C LEU A 143 21.65 5.24 4.44
N PRO A 144 21.91 5.49 3.14
CA PRO A 144 23.24 5.86 2.69
C PRO A 144 23.76 7.07 3.50
N PRO A 145 25.06 7.14 3.83
CA PRO A 145 25.63 8.19 4.68
C PRO A 145 25.31 9.63 4.23
N SER A 146 25.04 9.85 2.95
CA SER A 146 24.65 11.12 2.34
C SER A 146 23.23 11.59 2.69
N LEU A 147 22.41 10.75 3.32
CA LEU A 147 21.04 11.04 3.75
C LEU A 147 20.90 11.15 5.27
N LYS A 148 22.00 11.24 6.03
CA LYS A 148 21.95 11.52 7.47
C LYS A 148 21.64 13.01 7.68
N PRO A 149 20.44 13.39 8.15
CA PRO A 149 20.10 14.80 8.32
C PRO A 149 20.70 15.34 9.61
N GLU A 150 21.21 16.56 9.59
CA GLU A 150 21.80 17.24 10.75
C GLU A 150 20.74 17.86 11.69
N GLU A 151 19.47 17.97 11.26
CA GLU A 151 18.41 18.64 12.04
C GLU A 151 17.03 17.94 11.86
N LYS A 152 16.37 17.62 13.00
CA LYS A 152 15.03 17.01 13.15
C LYS A 152 14.71 15.81 12.24
N TRP A 153 14.76 14.61 12.81
CA TRP A 153 14.46 13.36 12.10
C TRP A 153 12.99 13.17 11.72
N GLY A 154 12.06 13.73 12.50
CA GLY A 154 10.62 13.69 12.21
C GLY A 154 9.77 13.55 13.47
N TYR A 155 8.70 12.78 13.37
CA TYR A 155 7.76 12.47 14.43
C TYR A 155 7.72 10.96 14.68
N ARG A 156 7.52 10.61 15.95
CA ARG A 156 7.28 9.24 16.40
C ARG A 156 5.83 9.14 16.88
N PHE A 157 5.13 8.15 16.36
CA PHE A 157 3.77 7.81 16.74
C PHE A 157 3.81 6.47 17.48
N GLU A 158 3.55 6.50 18.79
CA GLU A 158 3.30 5.31 19.58
C GLU A 158 1.81 4.97 19.47
N VAL A 159 1.48 3.88 18.79
CA VAL A 159 0.09 3.44 18.61
C VAL A 159 -0.15 2.23 19.50
N HIS A 160 -0.98 2.43 20.52
CA HIS A 160 -1.45 1.41 21.47
C HIS A 160 -2.78 0.84 21.00
N PHE A 161 -2.97 -0.47 21.12
CA PHE A 161 -4.24 -1.12 20.78
C PHE A 161 -4.30 -2.53 21.38
N LYS A 162 -5.50 -3.09 21.44
CA LYS A 162 -5.72 -4.50 21.74
C LYS A 162 -5.76 -5.35 20.48
N PHE A 163 -5.11 -6.50 20.52
CA PHE A 163 -5.20 -7.53 19.48
C PHE A 163 -5.16 -8.92 20.10
N LYS A 164 -6.14 -9.78 19.75
CA LYS A 164 -6.33 -11.10 20.37
C LYS A 164 -6.40 -11.04 21.93
N GLY A 165 -6.97 -9.97 22.47
CA GLY A 165 -7.11 -9.76 23.93
C GLY A 165 -5.85 -9.25 24.64
N GLU A 166 -4.73 -9.08 23.93
CA GLU A 166 -3.48 -8.57 24.49
C GLU A 166 -3.24 -7.11 24.09
N GLU A 167 -2.70 -6.33 25.02
CA GLU A 167 -2.20 -4.98 24.73
C GLU A 167 -0.95 -5.04 23.85
N ARG A 168 -0.96 -4.27 22.77
CA ARG A 168 0.13 -4.17 21.80
C ARG A 168 0.51 -2.72 21.60
N VAL A 169 1.77 -2.50 21.26
CA VAL A 169 2.28 -1.20 20.84
C VAL A 169 3.11 -1.37 19.58
N ILE A 170 2.88 -0.48 18.61
CA ILE A 170 3.78 -0.30 17.49
C ILE A 170 4.26 1.15 17.45
N GLU A 171 5.40 1.32 16.81
CA GLU A 171 5.99 2.64 16.62
C GLU A 171 6.07 2.88 15.13
N ILE A 172 5.57 4.03 14.72
CA ILE A 172 5.64 4.51 13.35
C ILE A 172 6.48 5.78 13.38
N TYR A 173 7.41 5.89 12.44
CA TYR A 173 8.33 7.02 12.36
C TYR A 173 8.09 7.74 11.04
N THR A 174 8.16 9.07 11.06
CA THR A 174 8.37 9.83 9.84
C THR A 174 9.86 10.04 9.61
N PHE A 175 10.24 10.02 8.34
CA PHE A 175 11.53 10.52 7.89
C PHE A 175 11.24 11.52 6.77
N HIS A 176 11.57 12.80 7.01
CA HIS A 176 11.10 13.91 6.17
C HIS A 176 9.58 13.85 5.96
N SER A 177 9.12 13.76 4.71
CA SER A 177 7.72 13.77 4.33
C SER A 177 7.08 12.37 4.21
N PHE A 178 7.76 11.27 4.55
CA PHE A 178 7.17 9.92 4.46
C PHE A 178 7.07 9.18 5.78
N LEU A 179 6.06 8.30 5.88
CA LEU A 179 5.85 7.38 7.01
C LEU A 179 6.48 6.03 6.71
N ASN A 180 7.37 5.57 7.58
CA ASN A 180 7.91 4.22 7.50
C ASN A 180 7.02 3.25 8.32
N LEU A 181 6.38 2.31 7.63
CA LEU A 181 5.56 1.25 8.22
C LEU A 181 6.28 -0.10 8.34
N ASP A 182 7.53 -0.24 7.95
CA ASP A 182 8.23 -1.53 7.93
C ASP A 182 8.35 -2.11 9.34
N SER A 183 8.73 -1.30 10.34
CA SER A 183 8.80 -1.74 11.74
C SER A 183 7.43 -2.20 12.28
N ALA A 184 6.39 -1.44 11.96
CA ALA A 184 5.01 -1.74 12.33
C ALA A 184 4.53 -3.06 11.69
N THR A 185 4.69 -3.19 10.37
CA THR A 185 4.26 -4.37 9.61
C THR A 185 5.07 -5.60 9.96
N LYS A 186 6.36 -5.48 10.30
CA LYS A 186 7.19 -6.56 10.85
C LYS A 186 6.64 -7.10 12.17
N LYS A 187 6.26 -6.22 13.10
CA LYS A 187 5.63 -6.62 14.37
C LYS A 187 4.29 -7.31 14.12
N ILE A 188 3.45 -6.74 13.26
CA ILE A 188 2.14 -7.31 12.90
C ILE A 188 2.28 -8.68 12.24
N ASN A 189 3.21 -8.83 11.29
CA ASN A 189 3.50 -10.08 10.61
C ASN A 189 3.82 -11.23 11.58
N LYS A 190 4.56 -10.96 12.65
CA LYS A 190 4.80 -11.94 13.73
C LYS A 190 3.52 -12.31 14.48
N TRP A 191 2.63 -11.36 14.72
CA TRP A 191 1.38 -11.62 15.44
C TRP A 191 0.31 -12.36 14.62
N ILE A 192 0.43 -12.33 13.29
CA ILE A 192 -0.48 -13.02 12.36
C ILE A 192 0.19 -14.19 11.62
N GLU A 193 1.41 -14.59 12.01
CA GLU A 193 2.17 -15.65 11.34
C GLU A 193 1.39 -16.97 11.27
N ASP A 194 0.65 -17.28 12.33
CA ASP A 194 -0.22 -18.45 12.46
C ASP A 194 -1.33 -18.52 11.39
N THR A 195 -1.67 -17.39 10.77
CA THR A 195 -2.73 -17.32 9.76
C THR A 195 -2.27 -17.77 8.37
N GLY A 196 -0.95 -17.85 8.13
CA GLY A 196 -0.37 -18.13 6.81
C GLY A 196 -0.40 -16.95 5.84
N TYR A 197 -0.78 -15.76 6.31
CA TYR A 197 -0.76 -14.51 5.56
C TYR A 197 0.26 -13.53 6.13
N GLN A 198 0.90 -12.77 5.25
CA GLN A 198 1.93 -11.78 5.61
C GLN A 198 1.77 -10.50 4.78
N TYR A 199 2.09 -9.36 5.37
CA TYR A 199 2.20 -8.09 4.68
C TYR A 199 3.51 -8.04 3.89
N TYR A 200 3.41 -7.57 2.65
CA TYR A 200 4.52 -7.29 1.76
C TYR A 200 4.42 -5.86 1.28
N SER A 201 5.57 -5.20 1.12
CA SER A 201 5.66 -3.92 0.44
C SER A 201 6.06 -4.09 -1.03
N PHE A 202 5.66 -3.13 -1.88
CA PHE A 202 6.08 -3.06 -3.28
C PHE A 202 6.13 -1.60 -3.77
N TYR A 203 7.04 -1.31 -4.71
CA TYR A 203 7.40 0.05 -5.12
C TYR A 203 7.39 0.24 -6.65
N PRO A 204 6.24 0.56 -7.26
CA PRO A 204 6.23 1.14 -8.60
C PRO A 204 6.58 2.64 -8.54
N ASP A 205 5.94 3.40 -7.64
CA ASP A 205 6.08 4.87 -7.48
C ASP A 205 5.89 5.34 -6.01
N HIS A 206 5.36 4.47 -5.14
CA HIS A 206 4.98 4.75 -3.75
C HIS A 206 5.30 3.55 -2.85
N ILE A 207 5.34 3.76 -1.53
CA ILE A 207 5.40 2.64 -0.58
C ILE A 207 3.99 2.06 -0.45
N ASN A 208 3.76 0.90 -1.07
CA ASN A 208 2.45 0.24 -1.03
C ASN A 208 2.52 -1.05 -0.22
N TYR A 209 1.45 -1.40 0.49
CA TYR A 209 1.36 -2.66 1.24
C TYR A 209 0.18 -3.50 0.78
N VAL A 210 0.39 -4.81 0.74
CA VAL A 210 -0.61 -5.83 0.45
C VAL A 210 -0.44 -7.01 1.39
N LEU A 211 -1.55 -7.61 1.84
CA LEU A 211 -1.51 -8.87 2.60
C LEU A 211 -1.71 -10.06 1.65
N LEU A 212 -0.76 -10.99 1.65
CA LEU A 212 -0.76 -12.17 0.77
C LEU A 212 -0.51 -13.44 1.58
N SER A 213 -1.15 -14.53 1.16
CA SER A 213 -0.73 -15.89 1.54
C SER A 213 0.54 -16.29 0.80
N ARG A 214 1.19 -17.36 1.26
CA ARG A 214 2.38 -17.91 0.62
C ARG A 214 2.16 -18.34 -0.84
N GLU A 215 0.98 -18.84 -1.17
CA GLU A 215 0.68 -19.21 -2.56
C GLU A 215 0.47 -17.99 -3.45
N GLU A 216 -0.22 -16.97 -2.91
CA GLU A 216 -0.46 -15.71 -3.59
C GLU A 216 0.87 -15.00 -3.88
N GLU A 217 1.74 -14.87 -2.88
CA GLU A 217 3.08 -14.30 -3.02
C GLU A 217 3.88 -14.99 -4.15
N LYS A 218 3.93 -16.33 -4.16
CA LYS A 218 4.63 -17.09 -5.22
C LYS A 218 4.04 -16.85 -6.60
N ARG A 219 2.72 -16.67 -6.71
CA ARG A 219 2.05 -16.37 -7.99
C ARG A 219 2.42 -14.97 -8.47
N MET A 220 2.43 -13.99 -7.57
CA MET A 220 2.83 -12.61 -7.89
C MET A 220 4.30 -12.53 -8.31
N ARG A 221 5.22 -13.18 -7.58
CA ARG A 221 6.65 -13.21 -7.98
C ARG A 221 6.86 -13.86 -9.34
N ARG A 222 6.20 -14.98 -9.63
CA ARG A 222 6.25 -15.62 -10.97
C ARG A 222 5.68 -14.73 -12.08
N ARG A 223 4.72 -13.88 -11.75
CA ARG A 223 4.17 -12.86 -12.65
C ARG A 223 5.15 -11.70 -12.89
N GLY A 224 6.19 -11.57 -12.07
CA GLY A 224 7.22 -10.54 -12.15
C GLY A 224 7.10 -9.46 -11.07
N TRP A 225 6.30 -9.68 -10.03
CA TRP A 225 6.22 -8.74 -8.91
C TRP A 225 7.47 -8.81 -8.03
N THR A 226 7.99 -7.64 -7.67
CA THR A 226 9.03 -7.46 -6.68
C THR A 226 8.36 -7.10 -5.36
N LEU A 227 8.23 -8.10 -4.50
CA LEU A 227 7.67 -7.98 -3.16
C LEU A 227 8.79 -7.97 -2.14
N TYR A 228 8.70 -7.09 -1.15
CA TYR A 228 9.65 -7.00 -0.06
C TYR A 228 8.94 -7.41 1.23
N THR A 229 9.57 -8.32 1.97
CA THR A 229 9.16 -8.55 3.36
C THR A 229 9.70 -7.39 4.19
N PRO A 230 8.97 -6.91 5.21
CA PRO A 230 9.46 -5.92 6.17
C PRO A 230 10.69 -6.35 7.03
N SER A 231 11.50 -7.28 6.54
CA SER A 231 12.63 -7.92 7.22
C SER A 231 13.95 -7.87 6.44
N ASP A 232 14.00 -7.24 5.27
CA ASP A 232 15.22 -7.25 4.43
C ASP A 232 16.17 -6.08 4.71
N TYR A 233 15.82 -5.20 5.66
CA TYR A 233 16.70 -4.20 6.24
C TYR A 233 16.85 -4.52 7.72
N GLY A 234 18.00 -5.10 8.07
CA GLY A 234 18.37 -5.51 9.42
C GLY A 234 19.71 -4.93 9.79
#